data_AF-A0A2V5ZNM7-F1
#
_entry.id   AF-A0A2V5ZNM7-F1
#
_cell.length_a   1.000
_cell.length_b   1.000
_cell.length_c   1.000
_cell.angle_alpha   90.00
_cell.angle_beta   90.00
_cell.angle_gamma   90.00
#
_symmetry.space_group_name_H-M   'P 1'
#
loop_
_entity.id
_entity.type
_entity.pdbx_description
1 polymer ?
#
loop_
_entity_poly.entity_id
_entity_poly.type
_entity_poly.pdbx_seq_one_letter_code
_entity_poly.pdbx_strand_id
1 'polypeptide(L)'
;MSGHPDNLSDSDAPKIRFAEPADAAALADLRYALRSSTGTATEPRPDFLARCTAWMENHLRDEQRWRCWVAEHDEKLLGAVWLQLVEKIPNPRAETE
;
A
#
# COMPACT_ATOMS: atom_id res chain seq x y z
N MET A 1 32.65 31.80 -6.81
CA MET A 1 32.91 30.38 -6.47
C MET A 1 32.59 30.22 -5.00
N SER A 2 31.61 29.47 -4.52
CA SER A 2 30.66 28.55 -5.15
C SER A 2 29.41 28.57 -4.27
N GLY A 3 28.24 28.72 -4.88
CA GLY A 3 26.96 28.49 -4.21
C GLY A 3 26.81 26.99 -3.95
N HIS A 4 26.57 26.63 -2.71
CA HIS A 4 26.28 25.26 -2.28
C HIS A 4 24.83 24.95 -2.67
N PRO A 5 24.54 23.95 -3.54
CA PRO A 5 23.18 23.63 -3.92
C PRO A 5 22.74 22.40 -3.11
N ASP A 6 22.33 22.60 -1.85
CA ASP A 6 21.66 21.55 -1.08
C ASP A 6 20.59 22.21 -0.21
N ASN A 7 19.51 22.62 -0.85
CA ASN A 7 18.24 22.81 -0.16
C ASN A 7 17.10 22.48 -1.12
N LEU A 8 16.99 21.20 -1.47
CA LEU A 8 15.70 20.66 -1.87
C LEU A 8 14.80 20.80 -0.64
N SER A 9 13.83 21.70 -0.71
CA SER A 9 12.88 21.89 0.38
C SER A 9 12.25 20.55 0.73
N ASP A 10 12.29 20.19 2.01
CA ASP A 10 11.64 18.99 2.58
C ASP A 10 10.13 18.91 2.26
N SER A 11 9.55 19.97 1.68
CA SER A 11 8.14 20.04 1.26
C SER A 11 7.81 19.26 -0.01
N ASP A 12 8.79 18.68 -0.72
CA ASP A 12 8.54 17.88 -1.94
C ASP A 12 8.62 16.37 -1.70
N ALA A 13 9.03 15.95 -0.50
CA ALA A 13 9.09 14.54 -0.14
C ALA A 13 7.68 13.99 0.13
N PRO A 14 7.36 12.76 -0.33
CA PRO A 14 6.08 12.14 0.01
C PRO A 14 6.01 11.82 1.50
N LYS A 15 4.89 12.17 2.13
CA LYS A 15 4.60 11.86 3.52
C LYS A 15 4.20 10.39 3.65
N ILE A 16 4.79 9.69 4.61
CA ILE A 16 4.41 8.32 4.93
C ILE A 16 3.50 8.32 6.16
N ARG A 17 2.34 7.67 6.06
CA ARG A 17 1.38 7.52 7.17
C ARG A 17 0.70 6.15 7.14
N PHE A 18 0.02 5.80 8.23
CA PHE A 18 -0.93 4.69 8.20
C PHE A 18 -2.09 5.02 7.25
N ALA A 19 -2.54 3.99 6.53
CA ALA A 19 -3.74 4.09 5.73
C ALA A 19 -4.99 4.07 6.63
N GLU A 20 -6.00 4.82 6.22
CA GLU A 20 -7.32 4.88 6.83
C GLU A 20 -8.34 4.17 5.93
N PRO A 21 -9.50 3.72 6.44
CA PRO A 21 -10.53 3.09 5.60
C PRO A 21 -10.95 3.93 4.38
N ALA A 22 -10.88 5.27 4.48
CA ALA A 22 -11.16 6.19 3.38
C ALA A 22 -10.18 6.08 2.20
N ASP A 23 -8.96 5.57 2.42
CA ASP A 23 -7.95 5.36 1.38
C ASP A 23 -8.28 4.16 0.48
N ALA A 24 -9.27 3.32 0.83
CA ALA A 24 -9.52 2.03 0.18
C ALA A 24 -9.73 2.12 -1.34
N ALA A 25 -10.42 3.16 -1.82
CA ALA A 25 -10.65 3.35 -3.25
C ALA A 25 -9.34 3.67 -3.99
N ALA A 26 -8.53 4.60 -3.46
CA ALA A 26 -7.24 4.96 -4.03
C ALA A 26 -6.24 3.79 -3.98
N LEU A 27 -6.27 2.99 -2.91
CA LEU A 27 -5.49 1.76 -2.79
C LEU A 27 -5.89 0.70 -3.83
N ALA A 28 -7.20 0.56 -4.11
CA ALA A 28 -7.69 -0.34 -5.15
C ALA A 28 -7.19 0.09 -6.53
N ASP A 29 -7.20 1.40 -6.81
CA ASP A 29 -6.65 1.95 -8.06
C ASP A 29 -5.14 1.66 -8.22
N LEU A 30 -4.34 1.90 -7.17
CA LEU A 30 -2.90 1.56 -7.17
C LEU A 30 -2.69 0.07 -7.43
N ARG A 31 -3.50 -0.79 -6.81
CA ARG A 31 -3.38 -2.23 -6.95
C ARG A 31 -3.81 -2.74 -8.32
N TYR A 32 -4.79 -2.09 -8.95
CA TYR A 32 -5.15 -2.37 -10.35
C TYR A 32 -4.01 -1.97 -11.28
N ALA A 33 -3.49 -0.75 -11.16
CA ALA A 33 -2.40 -0.22 -11.99
C ALA A 33 -1.15 -1.09 -11.92
N LEU A 34 -0.75 -1.53 -10.72
CA LEU A 34 0.38 -2.43 -10.55
C LEU A 34 0.17 -3.75 -11.31
N ARG A 35 -1.00 -4.38 -11.20
CA ARG A 35 -1.22 -5.67 -11.85
C ARG A 35 -1.38 -5.58 -13.35
N SER A 36 -2.13 -4.61 -13.85
CA SER A 36 -2.29 -4.41 -15.30
C SER A 36 -0.98 -4.06 -15.98
N SER A 37 -0.02 -3.45 -15.27
CA SER A 37 1.34 -3.22 -15.78
C SER A 37 2.19 -4.50 -15.87
N THR A 38 1.86 -5.53 -15.09
CA THR A 38 2.65 -6.78 -14.98
C THR A 38 2.01 -7.99 -15.69
N GLY A 39 0.81 -7.83 -16.28
CA GLY A 39 0.13 -8.93 -16.96
C GLY A 39 -1.25 -8.57 -17.51
N THR A 40 -1.92 -9.54 -18.13
CA THR A 40 -3.26 -9.36 -18.70
C THR A 40 -4.31 -9.25 -17.59
N ALA A 41 -5.07 -8.15 -17.58
CA ALA A 41 -6.23 -8.03 -16.69
C ALA A 41 -7.32 -9.02 -17.12
N THR A 42 -7.70 -9.93 -16.22
CA THR A 42 -8.68 -10.99 -16.47
C THR A 42 -10.12 -10.60 -16.13
N GLU A 43 -10.32 -9.42 -15.54
CA GLU A 43 -11.63 -8.91 -15.15
C GLU A 43 -11.75 -7.41 -15.52
N PRO A 44 -12.98 -6.91 -15.75
CA PRO A 44 -13.21 -5.48 -16.00
C PRO A 44 -12.77 -4.61 -14.82
N ARG A 45 -12.18 -3.44 -15.12
CA ARG A 45 -11.71 -2.49 -14.10
C ARG A 45 -12.77 -2.12 -13.07
N PRO A 46 -14.03 -1.78 -13.43
CA PRO A 46 -15.04 -1.40 -12.44
C PRO A 46 -15.34 -2.52 -11.44
N ASP A 47 -15.43 -3.76 -11.92
CA ASP A 47 -15.73 -4.94 -11.10
C ASP A 47 -14.58 -5.22 -10.12
N PHE A 48 -13.33 -5.12 -10.60
CA PHE A 48 -12.15 -5.21 -9.74
C PHE A 48 -12.16 -4.15 -8.64
N LEU A 49 -12.38 -2.88 -9.01
CA LEU A 49 -12.34 -1.78 -8.06
C LEU A 49 -13.42 -1.91 -6.99
N ALA A 50 -14.64 -2.29 -7.36
CA ALA A 50 -15.71 -2.50 -6.39
C ALA A 50 -15.33 -3.59 -5.37
N ARG A 51 -14.87 -4.75 -5.86
CA ARG A 51 -14.48 -5.88 -5.00
C ARG A 51 -13.24 -5.58 -4.15
N CYS A 52 -12.22 -4.95 -4.74
CA CYS A 52 -10.97 -4.63 -4.07
C CYS A 52 -11.14 -3.52 -3.03
N THR A 53 -11.95 -2.50 -3.31
CA THR A 53 -12.25 -1.42 -2.36
C THR A 53 -12.93 -1.96 -1.12
N ALA A 54 -13.99 -2.77 -1.29
CA ALA A 54 -14.68 -3.40 -0.16
C ALA A 54 -13.76 -4.32 0.66
N TRP A 55 -12.86 -5.06 -0.01
CA TRP A 55 -11.86 -5.87 0.67
C TRP A 55 -10.91 -5.00 1.49
N MET A 56 -10.32 -3.97 0.89
CA MET A 56 -9.34 -3.10 1.54
C MET A 56 -9.95 -2.34 2.72
N GLU A 57 -11.17 -1.79 2.56
CA GLU A 57 -11.86 -1.07 3.63
C GLU A 57 -12.05 -1.97 4.86
N ASN A 58 -12.51 -3.21 4.66
CA ASN A 58 -12.71 -4.16 5.76
C ASN A 58 -11.39 -4.50 6.48
N HIS A 59 -10.28 -4.62 5.74
CA HIS A 59 -8.99 -4.99 6.32
C HIS A 59 -8.27 -3.81 6.97
N LEU A 60 -8.52 -2.58 6.52
CA LEU A 60 -8.03 -1.36 7.18
C LEU A 60 -8.74 -1.09 8.50
N ARG A 61 -9.97 -1.61 8.69
CA ARG A 61 -10.67 -1.58 9.98
C ARG A 61 -10.16 -2.64 10.97
N ASP A 62 -9.50 -3.69 10.49
CA ASP A 62 -8.90 -4.75 11.32
C ASP A 62 -7.39 -4.49 11.53
N GLU A 63 -7.09 -3.52 12.39
CA GLU A 63 -5.72 -3.07 12.71
C GLU A 63 -4.86 -4.12 13.42
N GLN A 64 -5.46 -5.21 13.92
CA GLN A 64 -4.72 -6.26 14.62
C GLN A 64 -4.05 -7.23 13.66
N ARG A 65 -4.71 -7.53 12.53
CA ARG A 65 -4.22 -8.53 11.58
C ARG A 65 -3.47 -7.91 10.41
N TRP A 66 -3.92 -6.75 9.93
CA TRP A 66 -3.33 -6.06 8.79
C TRP A 66 -2.84 -4.67 9.18
N ARG A 67 -1.67 -4.30 8.66
CA ARG A 67 -1.14 -2.94 8.72
C ARG A 67 -0.85 -2.46 7.31
N CYS A 68 -1.29 -1.25 7.02
CA CYS A 68 -1.05 -0.62 5.73
C CYS A 68 -0.45 0.76 5.95
N TRP A 69 0.65 1.04 5.24
CA TRP A 69 1.22 2.37 5.13
C TRP A 69 1.06 2.87 3.71
N VAL A 70 0.84 4.18 3.58
CA VAL A 70 0.76 4.88 2.30
C VAL A 70 1.84 5.94 2.21
N ALA A 71 2.36 6.14 1.01
CA ALA A 71 3.11 7.34 0.65
C ALA A 71 2.13 8.30 -0.03
N GLU A 72 1.97 9.51 0.50
CA GLU A 72 1.08 10.55 -0.03
C GLU A 72 1.86 11.81 -0.40
N HIS A 73 1.46 12.47 -1.48
CA HIS A 73 1.93 13.79 -1.88
C HIS A 73 0.77 14.53 -2.53
N ASP A 74 0.53 15.79 -2.14
CA ASP A 74 -0.63 16.58 -2.60
C ASP A 74 -1.96 15.82 -2.55
N GLU A 75 -2.25 15.19 -1.40
CA GLU A 75 -3.47 14.40 -1.14
C GLU A 75 -3.65 13.16 -2.05
N LYS A 76 -2.63 12.83 -2.86
CA LYS A 76 -2.63 11.69 -3.75
C LYS A 76 -1.74 10.58 -3.21
N LEU A 77 -2.28 9.37 -3.15
CA LEU A 77 -1.50 8.19 -2.82
C LEU A 77 -0.59 7.80 -3.99
N LEU A 78 0.70 7.68 -3.71
CA LEU A 78 1.73 7.28 -4.68
C LEU A 78 2.08 5.79 -4.58
N GLY A 79 1.86 5.18 -3.43
CA GLY A 79 2.19 3.79 -3.18
C GLY A 79 1.70 3.33 -1.81
N ALA A 80 1.77 2.02 -1.59
CA ALA A 80 1.37 1.42 -0.34
C ALA A 80 2.19 0.16 -0.01
N VAL A 81 2.36 -0.08 1.28
CA VAL A 81 2.91 -1.33 1.82
C VAL A 81 1.85 -1.96 2.72
N TRP A 82 1.43 -3.18 2.35
CA TRP A 82 0.53 -4.00 3.15
C TRP A 82 1.33 -5.09 3.86
N LEU A 83 1.13 -5.23 5.17
CA LEU A 83 1.75 -6.23 6.01
C LEU A 83 0.67 -7.01 6.77
N GLN A 84 0.79 -8.33 6.77
CA GLN A 84 -0.02 -9.21 7.61
C GLN A 84 0.87 -9.95 8.59
N LEU A 85 0.47 -9.97 9.87
CA LEU A 85 1.05 -10.91 10.82
C LEU A 85 0.32 -12.25 10.68
N VAL A 86 1.04 -13.29 10.23
CA VAL A 86 0.52 -14.65 10.09
C VAL A 86 1.23 -15.55 11.09
N GLU A 87 0.45 -16.28 11.88
CA GLU A 87 1.01 -17.27 12.80
C GLU A 87 1.70 -18.38 12.00
N LYS A 88 2.96 -18.65 12.35
CA LYS A 88 3.77 -19.69 11.72
C LYS A 88 3.44 -21.03 12.36
N ILE A 89 3.16 -22.04 11.53
CA ILE A 89 3.08 -23.43 12.00
C ILE A 89 4.49 -23.87 12.44
N PRO A 90 4.66 -24.44 13.65
CA PRO A 90 5.96 -24.92 14.10
C PRO A 90 6.59 -25.92 13.13
N ASN A 91 7.90 -25.79 12.88
CA ASN A 91 8.64 -26.79 12.13
C ASN A 91 8.79 -28.08 12.96
N PRO A 92 8.66 -29.27 12.37
CA PRO A 92 8.85 -30.54 13.08
C PRO A 92 10.32 -30.82 13.46
N ARG A 93 11.25 -29.94 13.08
CA ARG A 93 12.68 -30.01 13.40
C ARG A 93 13.15 -28.65 13.92
N ALA A 94 14.12 -28.69 14.83
CA ALA A 94 14.84 -27.51 15.30
C ALA A 94 15.82 -27.04 14.23
N GLU A 95 15.32 -26.38 13.19
CA GLU A 95 16.14 -25.59 12.28
C GLU A 95 16.16 -24.14 12.78
N THR A 96 17.34 -23.52 12.73
CA THR A 96 17.53 -22.13 13.17
C THR A 96 16.88 -21.17 12.18
N GLU A 97 16.25 -20.12 12.70
CA GLU A 97 15.54 -19.08 11.94
C GLU A 97 16.47 -18.10 11.23
#